data_AF-A0A963S8L3-F1
#
_entry.id   AF-A0A963S8L3-F1
#
_cell.length_a   1.000
_cell.length_b   1.000
_cell.length_c   1.000
_cell.angle_alpha   90.00
_cell.angle_beta   90.00
_cell.angle_gamma   90.00
#
_symmetry.space_group_name_H-M   'P 1'
#
loop_
_entity.id
_entity.type
_entity.pdbx_description
1 polymer ?
#
loop_
_entity_poly.entity_id
_entity_poly.type
_entity_poly.pdbx_seq_one_letter_code
_entity_poly.pdbx_strand_id
1 'polypeptide(L)'
;FPGYRGGHHMMLKMLGLFGVPAAGGPEHYHTLYDGHISSDLSSLAGRMQSAEDRGELAQLGLAPELLEARNALIEQGRRREQDMDAWFSKLIEEYRGKRVKIGGTAGDLIRTARTGIAKGVKPSFAPNSFISTGGGLKGLKDPPEDWEAFVIDYFGVERIAAIYGMSEIMGTAPRCSHKYYHIPPWTFAVLLDAENKALPREGSQTGRFAAFDLLAETYWGGFISGDKVTIHWDEDCACGWKGPRVDPEIARFSELEGGDDKISCSGSVQAYNEFMEYVSQI
;
A
#
# COMPACT_ATOMS: atom_id res chain seq x y z
N PHE A 1 -9.79 0.89 8.11
CA PHE A 1 -8.89 0.48 7.02
C PHE A 1 -9.73 -0.14 5.89
N PRO A 2 -9.77 0.43 4.68
CA PRO A 2 -10.65 0.03 3.56
C PRO A 2 -10.16 -1.26 2.85
N GLY A 3 -9.87 -2.28 3.64
CA GLY A 3 -9.42 -3.59 3.16
C GLY A 3 -9.77 -4.69 4.17
N TYR A 4 -9.11 -5.83 4.02
CA TYR A 4 -9.28 -6.97 4.91
C TYR A 4 -8.71 -6.71 6.30
N ARG A 5 -9.31 -7.32 7.32
CA ARG A 5 -8.87 -7.24 8.71
C ARG A 5 -7.52 -7.91 8.92
N GLY A 6 -7.22 -8.93 8.13
CA GLY A 6 -5.95 -9.66 8.19
C GLY A 6 -5.54 -10.24 6.84
N GLY A 7 -4.29 -10.69 6.79
CA GLY A 7 -3.68 -11.31 5.61
C GLY A 7 -2.31 -11.87 5.97
N HIS A 8 -1.70 -12.64 5.06
CA HIS A 8 -0.35 -13.17 5.27
C HIS A 8 0.76 -12.23 4.78
N HIS A 9 0.43 -11.23 3.97
CA HIS A 9 1.39 -10.18 3.60
C HIS A 9 1.59 -9.18 4.74
N MET A 10 2.74 -8.52 4.73
CA MET A 10 3.29 -7.86 5.90
C MET A 10 2.48 -6.67 6.39
N MET A 11 1.94 -5.85 5.48
CA MET A 11 1.09 -4.73 5.84
C MET A 11 -0.13 -5.19 6.64
N LEU A 12 -0.84 -6.24 6.19
CA LEU A 12 -2.00 -6.77 6.91
C LEU A 12 -1.63 -7.47 8.21
N LYS A 13 -0.47 -8.13 8.30
CA LYS A 13 0.04 -8.66 9.57
C LYS A 13 0.29 -7.53 10.57
N MET A 14 0.95 -6.45 10.17
CA MET A 14 1.18 -5.28 11.02
C MET A 14 -0.14 -4.64 11.45
N LEU A 15 -1.10 -4.50 10.53
CA LEU A 15 -2.42 -3.96 10.85
C LEU A 15 -3.19 -4.85 11.83
N GLY A 16 -3.11 -6.18 11.70
CA GLY A 16 -3.71 -7.11 12.65
C GLY A 16 -3.06 -7.06 14.04
N LEU A 17 -1.73 -6.97 14.11
CA LEU A 17 -0.98 -6.95 15.37
C LEU A 17 -1.06 -5.60 16.10
N PHE A 18 -0.90 -4.50 15.37
CA PHE A 18 -0.77 -3.16 15.96
C PHE A 18 -2.00 -2.28 15.75
N GLY A 19 -2.83 -2.55 14.74
CA GLY A 19 -4.00 -1.72 14.42
C GLY A 19 -5.08 -1.78 15.50
N VAL A 20 -5.36 -2.96 16.04
CA VAL A 20 -6.35 -3.13 17.13
C VAL A 20 -5.90 -2.42 18.42
N PRO A 21 -4.67 -2.64 18.94
CA PRO A 21 -4.18 -1.87 20.08
C PRO A 21 -4.15 -0.36 19.82
N ALA A 22 -3.71 0.07 18.63
CA ALA A 22 -3.65 1.49 18.27
C ALA A 22 -5.04 2.15 18.18
N ALA A 23 -6.09 1.38 17.87
CA ALA A 23 -7.46 1.86 17.89
C ALA A 23 -8.05 1.94 19.31
N GLY A 24 -7.39 1.34 20.31
CA GLY A 24 -7.88 1.28 21.69
C GLY A 24 -8.76 0.06 21.99
N GLY A 25 -8.87 -0.89 21.06
CA GLY A 25 -9.68 -2.09 21.21
C GLY A 25 -10.31 -2.56 19.89
N PRO A 26 -10.77 -3.82 19.81
CA PRO A 26 -11.37 -4.39 18.60
C PRO A 26 -12.64 -3.66 18.15
N GLU A 27 -13.40 -3.09 19.08
CA GLU A 27 -14.61 -2.29 18.87
C GLU A 27 -14.36 -0.95 18.18
N HIS A 28 -13.10 -0.48 18.19
CA HIS A 28 -12.67 0.76 17.56
C HIS A 28 -11.86 0.54 16.27
N TYR A 29 -11.61 -0.72 15.91
CA TYR A 29 -10.86 -1.08 14.72
C TYR A 29 -11.77 -1.61 13.60
N HIS A 30 -12.07 -0.73 12.65
CA HIS A 30 -12.97 -1.02 11.53
C HIS A 30 -12.20 -1.32 10.24
N THR A 31 -12.60 -2.40 9.60
CA THR A 31 -12.11 -2.87 8.30
C THR A 31 -13.25 -3.01 7.31
N LEU A 32 -12.97 -2.88 6.01
CA LEU A 32 -13.99 -3.08 4.97
C LEU A 32 -14.51 -4.52 5.01
N TYR A 33 -13.58 -5.46 5.15
CA TYR A 33 -13.88 -6.89 5.26
C TYR A 33 -13.29 -7.42 6.56
N ASP A 34 -14.12 -8.04 7.39
CA ASP A 34 -13.67 -8.62 8.67
C ASP A 34 -12.88 -9.93 8.50
N GLY A 35 -12.84 -10.46 7.27
CA GLY A 35 -12.11 -11.67 6.92
C GLY A 35 -10.60 -11.46 6.73
N HIS A 36 -9.97 -12.58 6.37
CA HIS A 36 -8.55 -12.66 6.06
C HIS A 36 -8.37 -12.90 4.56
N ILE A 37 -7.48 -12.15 3.92
CA ILE A 37 -7.13 -12.41 2.52
C ILE A 37 -6.09 -13.53 2.45
N SER A 38 -6.48 -14.65 1.81
CA SER A 38 -5.59 -15.78 1.58
C SER A 38 -4.57 -15.45 0.48
N SER A 39 -3.28 -15.57 0.82
CA SER A 39 -2.18 -15.47 -0.15
C SER A 39 -2.27 -16.56 -1.21
N ASP A 40 -2.67 -17.76 -0.80
CA ASP A 40 -2.75 -18.93 -1.68
C ASP A 40 -3.89 -18.74 -2.68
N LEU A 41 -5.04 -18.25 -2.21
CA LEU A 41 -6.18 -17.95 -3.07
C LEU A 41 -5.85 -16.79 -4.03
N SER A 42 -5.13 -15.78 -3.57
CA SER A 42 -4.69 -14.65 -4.41
C SER A 42 -3.71 -15.10 -5.50
N SER A 43 -2.71 -15.92 -5.13
CA SER A 43 -1.77 -16.50 -6.09
C SER A 43 -2.46 -17.48 -7.04
N LEU A 44 -3.41 -18.27 -6.55
CA LEU A 44 -4.14 -19.24 -7.34
C LEU A 44 -5.04 -18.52 -8.34
N ALA A 45 -5.76 -17.48 -7.92
CA ALA A 45 -6.61 -16.67 -8.80
C ALA A 45 -5.82 -16.09 -9.99
N GLY A 46 -4.64 -15.52 -9.75
CA GLY A 46 -3.77 -15.02 -10.83
C GLY A 46 -3.29 -16.10 -11.79
N ARG A 47 -2.89 -17.27 -11.28
CA ARG A 47 -2.48 -18.42 -12.12
C ARG A 47 -3.65 -18.99 -12.91
N MET A 48 -4.83 -19.05 -12.31
CA MET A 48 -6.05 -19.53 -12.94
C MET A 48 -6.52 -18.60 -14.05
N GLN A 49 -6.43 -17.27 -13.87
CA GLN A 49 -6.74 -16.32 -14.94
C GLN A 49 -5.83 -16.58 -16.15
N SER A 50 -4.52 -16.68 -15.92
CA SER A 50 -3.55 -16.97 -16.97
C SER A 50 -3.82 -18.30 -17.70
N ALA A 51 -4.32 -19.32 -16.97
CA ALA A 51 -4.72 -20.59 -17.55
C ALA A 51 -6.06 -20.49 -18.30
N GLU A 52 -7.01 -19.71 -17.81
CA GLU A 52 -8.30 -19.46 -18.46
C GLU A 52 -8.13 -18.70 -19.77
N ASP A 53 -7.26 -17.69 -19.81
CA ASP A 53 -6.89 -16.95 -21.02
C ASP A 53 -6.28 -17.87 -22.10
N ARG A 54 -5.67 -19.00 -21.68
CA ARG A 54 -5.14 -20.04 -22.57
C ARG A 54 -6.11 -21.20 -22.83
N GLY A 55 -7.31 -21.20 -22.22
CA GLY A 55 -8.27 -22.31 -22.32
C GLY A 55 -7.86 -23.58 -21.58
N GLU A 56 -6.91 -23.48 -20.65
CA GLU A 56 -6.28 -24.60 -19.93
C GLU A 56 -6.86 -24.82 -18.52
N LEU A 57 -7.85 -24.04 -18.10
CA LEU A 57 -8.37 -24.05 -16.73
C LEU A 57 -8.80 -25.47 -16.26
N ALA A 58 -9.45 -26.24 -17.14
CA ALA A 58 -9.89 -27.61 -16.84
C ALA A 58 -8.72 -28.59 -16.62
N GLN A 59 -7.54 -28.30 -17.17
CA GLN A 59 -6.35 -29.15 -17.03
C GLN A 59 -5.66 -29.00 -15.67
N LEU A 60 -6.03 -27.98 -14.89
CA LEU A 60 -5.45 -27.74 -13.56
C LEU A 60 -5.97 -28.70 -12.48
N GLY A 61 -7.03 -29.48 -12.75
CA GLY A 61 -7.52 -30.54 -11.84
C GLY A 61 -7.86 -30.03 -10.43
N LEU A 62 -8.41 -28.81 -10.34
CA LEU A 62 -8.60 -28.12 -9.06
C LEU A 62 -9.74 -28.73 -8.24
N ALA A 63 -9.54 -28.77 -6.93
CA ALA A 63 -10.58 -29.19 -5.99
C ALA A 63 -11.78 -28.21 -6.04
N PRO A 64 -13.04 -28.70 -5.94
CA PRO A 64 -14.24 -27.87 -6.00
C PRO A 64 -14.24 -26.68 -5.03
N GLU A 65 -13.67 -26.85 -3.84
CA GLU A 65 -13.60 -25.83 -2.79
C GLU A 65 -12.73 -24.64 -3.22
N LEU A 66 -11.69 -24.87 -4.02
CA LEU A 66 -10.83 -23.81 -4.55
C LEU A 66 -11.53 -23.01 -5.65
N LEU A 67 -12.34 -23.69 -6.48
CA LEU A 67 -13.16 -23.04 -7.50
C LEU A 67 -14.24 -22.16 -6.85
N GLU A 68 -14.88 -22.66 -5.79
CA GLU A 68 -15.86 -21.89 -5.01
C GLU A 68 -15.22 -20.66 -4.35
N ALA A 69 -14.08 -20.84 -3.68
CA ALA A 69 -13.34 -19.74 -3.06
C ALA A 69 -12.90 -18.68 -4.08
N ARG A 70 -12.49 -19.10 -5.28
CA ARG A 70 -12.20 -18.17 -6.38
C ARG A 70 -13.45 -17.39 -6.78
N ASN A 71 -14.56 -18.07 -7.02
CA ASN A 71 -15.79 -17.42 -7.47
C ASN A 71 -16.29 -16.42 -6.42
N ALA A 72 -16.16 -16.74 -5.14
CA ALA A 72 -16.44 -15.80 -4.05
C ALA A 72 -15.52 -14.57 -4.09
N LEU A 73 -14.23 -14.75 -4.39
CA LEU A 73 -13.27 -13.65 -4.54
C LEU A 73 -13.61 -12.75 -5.74
N ILE A 74 -14.00 -13.33 -6.87
CA ILE A 74 -14.50 -12.62 -8.06
C ILE A 74 -15.72 -11.80 -7.69
N GLU A 75 -16.73 -12.44 -7.11
CA GLU A 75 -17.99 -11.78 -6.77
C GLU A 75 -17.78 -10.64 -5.76
N GLN A 76 -16.89 -10.84 -4.79
CA GLN A 76 -16.48 -9.77 -3.88
C GLN A 76 -15.76 -8.63 -4.63
N GLY A 77 -14.92 -8.94 -5.62
CA GLY A 77 -14.27 -7.95 -6.47
C GLY A 77 -15.24 -7.08 -7.25
N ARG A 78 -16.28 -7.68 -7.83
CA ARG A 78 -17.36 -6.95 -8.53
C ARG A 78 -18.08 -5.96 -7.62
N ARG A 79 -18.32 -6.35 -6.36
CA ARG A 79 -19.04 -5.52 -5.39
C ARG A 79 -18.15 -4.58 -4.61
N ARG A 80 -16.83 -4.59 -4.81
CA ARG A 80 -15.86 -3.84 -4.00
C ARG A 80 -16.15 -2.34 -3.94
N GLU A 81 -16.52 -1.72 -5.05
CA GLU A 81 -16.85 -0.29 -5.09
C GLU A 81 -18.10 0.00 -4.25
N GLN A 82 -19.15 -0.81 -4.39
CA GLN A 82 -20.38 -0.69 -3.60
C GLN A 82 -20.14 -0.94 -2.11
N ASP A 83 -19.32 -1.95 -1.77
CA ASP A 83 -18.95 -2.25 -0.39
C ASP A 83 -18.16 -1.07 0.22
N MET A 84 -17.19 -0.52 -0.51
CA MET A 84 -16.41 0.65 -0.07
C MET A 84 -17.32 1.84 0.18
N ASP A 85 -18.25 2.10 -0.73
CA ASP A 85 -19.21 3.19 -0.63
C ASP A 85 -20.11 3.08 0.60
N ALA A 86 -20.69 1.90 0.82
CA ALA A 86 -21.54 1.65 1.98
C ALA A 86 -20.74 1.77 3.29
N TRP A 87 -19.53 1.21 3.30
CA TRP A 87 -18.64 1.22 4.46
C TRP A 87 -18.19 2.63 4.84
N PHE A 88 -17.76 3.44 3.87
CA PHE A 88 -17.36 4.82 4.13
C PHE A 88 -18.52 5.70 4.56
N SER A 89 -19.69 5.55 3.92
CA SER A 89 -20.90 6.29 4.31
C SER A 89 -21.26 6.01 5.77
N LYS A 90 -21.28 4.73 6.15
CA LYS A 90 -21.49 4.29 7.53
C LYS A 90 -20.48 4.93 8.50
N LEU A 91 -19.19 4.84 8.20
CA LEU A 91 -18.15 5.37 9.08
C LEU A 91 -18.20 6.89 9.23
N ILE A 92 -18.48 7.61 8.15
CA ILE A 92 -18.60 9.08 8.19
C ILE A 92 -19.75 9.52 9.10
N GLU A 93 -20.87 8.79 9.07
CA GLU A 93 -22.02 9.08 9.92
C GLU A 93 -21.78 8.70 11.38
N GLU A 94 -21.35 7.46 11.64
CA GLU A 94 -21.14 6.93 12.99
C GLU A 94 -20.04 7.66 13.77
N TYR A 95 -18.99 8.11 13.07
CA TYR A 95 -17.82 8.75 13.68
C TYR A 95 -17.83 10.28 13.62
N ARG A 96 -18.99 10.88 13.34
CA ARG A 96 -19.13 12.34 13.40
C ARG A 96 -18.72 12.87 14.78
N GLY A 97 -17.87 13.88 14.81
CA GLY A 97 -17.35 14.50 16.02
C GLY A 97 -16.46 13.59 16.87
N LYS A 98 -15.98 12.45 16.34
CA LYS A 98 -15.01 11.57 16.99
C LYS A 98 -13.64 11.71 16.37
N ARG A 99 -12.60 11.49 17.17
CA ARG A 99 -11.21 11.50 16.68
C ARG A 99 -10.94 10.18 15.96
N VAL A 100 -10.48 10.23 14.72
CA VAL A 100 -10.25 9.03 13.89
C VAL A 100 -8.84 8.98 13.31
N LYS A 101 -8.35 7.75 13.12
CA LYS A 101 -7.21 7.44 12.25
C LYS A 101 -7.76 6.78 10.98
N ILE A 102 -7.57 7.43 9.84
CA ILE A 102 -8.00 6.90 8.55
C ILE A 102 -6.81 6.18 7.92
N GLY A 103 -6.89 4.88 7.73
CA GLY A 103 -5.86 4.08 7.04
C GLY A 103 -6.24 3.84 5.58
N GLY A 104 -5.29 3.75 4.66
CA GLY A 104 -5.53 3.38 3.26
C GLY A 104 -4.32 3.67 2.37
N THR A 105 -4.33 3.19 1.12
CA THR A 105 -3.37 3.66 0.11
C THR A 105 -3.77 5.06 -0.38
N ALA A 106 -2.83 5.81 -0.98
CA ALA A 106 -3.15 7.11 -1.58
C ALA A 106 -4.28 6.98 -2.63
N GLY A 107 -4.24 5.95 -3.48
CA GLY A 107 -5.26 5.69 -4.49
C GLY A 107 -6.65 5.46 -3.90
N ASP A 108 -6.76 4.66 -2.83
CA ASP A 108 -8.05 4.38 -2.18
C ASP A 108 -8.63 5.61 -1.49
N LEU A 109 -7.77 6.42 -0.85
CA LEU A 109 -8.18 7.67 -0.22
C LEU A 109 -8.73 8.67 -1.24
N ILE A 110 -8.08 8.81 -2.40
CA ILE A 110 -8.52 9.70 -3.48
C ILE A 110 -9.85 9.23 -4.08
N ARG A 111 -9.98 7.92 -4.38
CA ARG A 111 -11.24 7.34 -4.89
C ARG A 111 -12.38 7.61 -3.92
N THR A 112 -12.16 7.34 -2.63
CA THR A 112 -13.13 7.61 -1.57
C THR A 112 -13.54 9.08 -1.53
N ALA A 113 -12.57 9.99 -1.59
CA ALA A 113 -12.82 11.42 -1.59
C ALA A 113 -13.66 11.86 -2.81
N ARG A 114 -13.33 11.38 -4.00
CA ARG A 114 -14.10 11.64 -5.23
C ARG A 114 -15.55 11.15 -5.08
N THR A 115 -15.76 9.92 -4.61
CA THR A 115 -17.11 9.38 -4.46
C THR A 115 -17.93 10.15 -3.43
N GLY A 116 -17.31 10.53 -2.31
CA GLY A 116 -17.98 11.35 -1.30
C GLY A 116 -18.38 12.73 -1.78
N ILE A 117 -17.49 13.40 -2.53
CA ILE A 117 -17.76 14.69 -3.18
C ILE A 117 -18.94 14.54 -4.15
N ALA A 118 -18.92 13.52 -5.01
CA ALA A 118 -20.00 13.26 -5.97
C ALA A 118 -21.36 13.04 -5.30
N LYS A 119 -21.38 12.48 -4.09
CA LYS A 119 -22.59 12.24 -3.28
C LYS A 119 -22.98 13.41 -2.37
N GLY A 120 -22.18 14.48 -2.32
CA GLY A 120 -22.40 15.60 -1.40
C GLY A 120 -22.20 15.24 0.09
N VAL A 121 -21.46 14.17 0.38
CA VAL A 121 -21.15 13.72 1.74
C VAL A 121 -19.80 14.31 2.16
N LYS A 122 -19.79 15.10 3.23
CA LYS A 122 -18.55 15.63 3.83
C LYS A 122 -18.36 15.04 5.24
N PRO A 123 -17.22 14.36 5.49
CA PRO A 123 -16.83 13.94 6.83
C PRO A 123 -16.71 15.12 7.80
N SER A 124 -17.03 14.86 9.06
CA SER A 124 -16.89 15.86 10.15
C SER A 124 -16.36 15.15 11.38
N PHE A 125 -15.05 14.95 11.42
CA PHE A 125 -14.34 14.30 12.53
C PHE A 125 -13.90 15.32 13.59
N ALA A 126 -13.51 14.84 14.77
CA ALA A 126 -12.95 15.70 15.82
C ALA A 126 -11.51 16.16 15.47
N PRO A 127 -11.02 17.26 16.10
CA PRO A 127 -9.61 17.67 16.00
C PRO A 127 -8.63 16.54 16.36
N ASN A 128 -7.40 16.66 15.85
CA ASN A 128 -6.34 15.64 15.90
C ASN A 128 -6.67 14.34 15.15
N SER A 129 -7.66 14.35 14.27
CA SER A 129 -7.86 13.25 13.30
C SER A 129 -6.79 13.34 12.22
N PHE A 130 -6.33 12.19 11.75
CA PHE A 130 -5.25 12.12 10.77
C PHE A 130 -5.38 10.92 9.83
N ILE A 131 -4.76 11.04 8.67
CA ILE A 131 -4.62 9.95 7.72
C ILE A 131 -3.28 9.24 7.99
N SER A 132 -3.28 7.92 7.94
CA SER A 132 -2.09 7.09 7.93
C SER A 132 -2.06 6.33 6.62
N THR A 133 -1.07 6.60 5.78
CA THR A 133 -0.99 6.09 4.41
C THR A 133 0.36 5.48 4.13
N GLY A 134 0.37 4.49 3.25
CA GLY A 134 1.56 3.89 2.67
C GLY A 134 1.25 3.46 1.25
N GLY A 135 2.29 3.30 0.44
CA GLY A 135 2.15 3.07 -0.99
C GLY A 135 1.78 4.33 -1.78
N GLY A 136 1.96 4.27 -3.10
CA GLY A 136 1.81 5.41 -3.99
C GLY A 136 0.47 5.47 -4.72
N LEU A 137 0.44 6.25 -5.79
CA LEU A 137 -0.70 6.45 -6.70
C LEU A 137 -0.82 5.32 -7.75
N LYS A 138 -0.20 4.16 -7.50
CA LYS A 138 -0.12 3.05 -8.46
C LYS A 138 -1.52 2.61 -8.91
N GLY A 139 -1.73 2.58 -10.23
CA GLY A 139 -3.00 2.19 -10.85
C GLY A 139 -4.13 3.20 -10.69
N LEU A 140 -3.88 4.40 -10.14
CA LEU A 140 -4.88 5.47 -10.14
C LEU A 140 -4.74 6.32 -11.41
N LYS A 141 -5.81 6.36 -12.20
CA LYS A 141 -5.90 7.25 -13.36
C LYS A 141 -6.13 8.70 -12.90
N ASP A 142 -5.36 9.62 -13.50
CA ASP A 142 -5.46 11.08 -13.34
C ASP A 142 -5.51 11.52 -11.87
N PRO A 143 -4.50 11.22 -11.02
CA PRO A 143 -4.48 11.69 -9.64
C PRO A 143 -4.42 13.23 -9.57
N PRO A 144 -5.01 13.87 -8.53
CA PRO A 144 -4.80 15.31 -8.29
C PRO A 144 -3.31 15.61 -8.14
N GLU A 145 -2.87 16.76 -8.65
CA GLU A 145 -1.47 17.21 -8.57
C GLU A 145 -0.99 17.26 -7.11
N ASP A 146 -1.75 17.93 -6.24
CA ASP A 146 -1.58 17.87 -4.78
C ASP A 146 -2.65 16.95 -4.17
N TRP A 147 -2.45 15.65 -4.33
CA TRP A 147 -3.36 14.66 -3.78
C TRP A 147 -3.44 14.71 -2.25
N GLU A 148 -2.37 15.14 -1.56
CA GLU A 148 -2.33 15.24 -0.11
C GLU A 148 -3.30 16.32 0.38
N ALA A 149 -3.21 17.52 -0.19
CA ALA A 149 -4.14 18.60 0.11
C ALA A 149 -5.58 18.22 -0.24
N PHE A 150 -5.79 17.54 -1.38
CA PHE A 150 -7.10 17.06 -1.80
C PHE A 150 -7.75 16.14 -0.75
N VAL A 151 -7.03 15.13 -0.26
CA VAL A 151 -7.59 14.21 0.75
C VAL A 151 -7.69 14.86 2.14
N ILE A 152 -6.74 15.74 2.50
CA ILE A 152 -6.79 16.51 3.75
C ILE A 152 -8.06 17.36 3.80
N ASP A 153 -8.34 18.12 2.72
CA ASP A 153 -9.54 18.93 2.62
C ASP A 153 -10.79 18.06 2.71
N TYR A 154 -10.89 17.01 1.88
CA TYR A 154 -12.07 16.16 1.84
C TYR A 154 -12.37 15.53 3.21
N PHE A 155 -11.38 14.91 3.85
CA PHE A 155 -11.59 14.23 5.12
C PHE A 155 -11.64 15.18 6.32
N GLY A 156 -11.29 16.46 6.16
CA GLY A 156 -11.26 17.43 7.25
C GLY A 156 -10.28 17.05 8.36
N VAL A 157 -9.11 16.53 7.98
CA VAL A 157 -8.06 16.07 8.90
C VAL A 157 -6.88 17.05 8.91
N GLU A 158 -6.04 17.00 9.94
CA GLU A 158 -4.95 17.97 10.10
C GLU A 158 -3.65 17.56 9.38
N ARG A 159 -3.44 16.25 9.18
CA ARG A 159 -2.17 15.74 8.66
C ARG A 159 -2.26 14.34 8.06
N ILE A 160 -1.23 14.03 7.27
CA ILE A 160 -0.95 12.70 6.73
C ILE A 160 0.35 12.18 7.35
N ALA A 161 0.24 11.05 8.05
CA ALA A 161 1.36 10.22 8.49
C ALA A 161 1.66 9.17 7.40
N ALA A 162 2.64 9.48 6.56
CA ALA A 162 3.05 8.60 5.46
C ALA A 162 4.19 7.67 5.87
N ILE A 163 4.22 6.48 5.28
CA ILE A 163 5.33 5.52 5.37
C ILE A 163 5.78 5.10 3.97
N TYR A 164 7.08 4.92 3.79
CA TYR A 164 7.67 4.27 2.63
C TYR A 164 8.07 2.84 2.98
N GLY A 165 7.84 1.90 2.07
CA GLY A 165 8.12 0.48 2.28
C GLY A 165 7.53 -0.39 1.18
N MET A 166 7.75 -1.69 1.29
CA MET A 166 7.30 -2.70 0.32
C MET A 166 6.84 -3.93 1.08
N SER A 167 6.10 -4.82 0.42
CA SER A 167 5.57 -6.03 1.06
C SER A 167 6.67 -6.98 1.56
N GLU A 168 7.85 -6.87 0.95
CA GLU A 168 9.05 -7.66 1.20
C GLU A 168 9.88 -7.13 2.39
N ILE A 169 9.56 -5.94 2.93
CA ILE A 169 10.34 -5.28 4.00
C ILE A 169 9.47 -5.13 5.27
N MET A 170 10.04 -5.49 6.41
CA MET A 170 9.50 -5.24 7.75
C MET A 170 9.71 -3.77 8.13
N GLY A 171 10.93 -3.27 7.88
CA GLY A 171 11.34 -1.91 8.19
C GLY A 171 10.71 -0.85 7.28
N THR A 172 9.46 -0.47 7.56
CA THR A 172 8.85 0.71 6.91
C THR A 172 9.47 2.01 7.42
N ALA A 173 9.81 2.90 6.50
CA ALA A 173 10.43 4.19 6.75
C ALA A 173 9.36 5.27 6.99
N PRO A 174 9.17 5.79 8.22
CA PRO A 174 8.20 6.84 8.48
C PRO A 174 8.63 8.20 7.94
N ARG A 175 7.66 9.00 7.49
CA ARG A 175 7.89 10.37 7.03
C ARG A 175 7.95 11.35 8.20
N CYS A 176 9.01 12.15 8.27
CA CYS A 176 9.18 13.17 9.31
C CYS A 176 8.43 14.48 8.97
N SER A 177 8.49 15.45 9.89
CA SER A 177 7.87 16.78 9.71
C SER A 177 8.45 17.59 8.54
N HIS A 178 9.68 17.27 8.12
CA HIS A 178 10.36 17.86 6.96
C HIS A 178 10.19 17.02 5.68
N LYS A 179 9.20 16.11 5.66
CA LYS A 179 8.79 15.31 4.50
C LYS A 179 9.76 14.24 4.01
N TYR A 180 10.90 14.03 4.66
CA TYR A 180 11.79 12.90 4.38
C TYR A 180 11.30 11.60 5.00
N TYR A 181 11.50 10.47 4.32
CA TYR A 181 11.31 9.14 4.89
C TYR A 181 12.60 8.66 5.55
N HIS A 182 12.58 8.38 6.85
CA HIS A 182 13.78 7.93 7.55
C HIS A 182 13.91 6.42 7.52
N ILE A 183 15.05 5.94 7.02
CA ILE A 183 15.35 4.52 6.93
C ILE A 183 15.59 4.01 8.35
N PRO A 184 14.85 3.00 8.83
CA PRO A 184 15.03 2.50 10.18
C PRO A 184 16.39 1.81 10.34
N PRO A 185 16.96 1.77 11.56
CA PRO A 185 18.31 1.26 11.78
C PRO A 185 18.47 -0.25 11.51
N TRP A 186 17.36 -0.99 11.42
CA TRP A 186 17.33 -2.40 11.06
C TRP A 186 17.16 -2.65 9.55
N THR A 187 17.17 -1.60 8.72
CA THR A 187 17.15 -1.72 7.25
C THR A 187 18.45 -1.17 6.69
N PHE A 188 19.28 -2.04 6.13
CA PHE A 188 20.51 -1.64 5.46
C PHE A 188 20.21 -1.21 4.03
N ALA A 189 20.14 0.08 3.78
CA ALA A 189 19.90 0.64 2.45
C ALA A 189 21.16 0.67 1.58
N VAL A 190 20.96 0.40 0.29
CA VAL A 190 21.96 0.47 -0.78
C VAL A 190 21.31 1.17 -1.97
N LEU A 191 22.01 2.12 -2.58
CA LEU A 191 21.64 2.65 -3.89
C LEU A 191 22.50 2.01 -4.96
N LEU A 192 21.87 1.62 -6.07
CA LEU A 192 22.54 1.05 -7.22
C LEU A 192 22.48 2.01 -8.41
N ASP A 193 23.54 2.06 -9.22
CA ASP A 193 23.53 2.70 -10.53
C ASP A 193 22.80 1.85 -11.59
N ALA A 194 22.79 2.31 -12.85
CA ALA A 194 22.15 1.60 -13.96
C ALA A 194 22.77 0.22 -14.23
N GLU A 195 24.07 0.07 -13.93
CA GLU A 195 24.82 -1.18 -14.05
C GLU A 195 24.71 -2.08 -12.80
N ASN A 196 23.83 -1.73 -11.85
CA ASN A 196 23.62 -2.41 -10.56
C ASN A 196 24.87 -2.41 -9.63
N LYS A 197 25.74 -1.41 -9.73
CA LYS A 197 26.85 -1.22 -8.80
C LYS A 197 26.43 -0.30 -7.66
N ALA A 198 26.92 -0.61 -6.46
CA ALA A 198 26.64 0.19 -5.28
C ALA A 198 27.24 1.60 -5.40
N LEU A 199 26.40 2.61 -5.18
CA LEU A 199 26.81 4.00 -5.05
C LEU A 199 27.42 4.26 -3.66
N PRO A 200 28.28 5.29 -3.52
CA PRO A 200 28.82 5.70 -2.23
C PRO A 200 27.73 6.04 -1.21
N ARG A 201 28.05 5.93 0.09
CA ARG A 201 27.14 6.30 1.19
C ARG A 201 27.51 7.65 1.79
N GLU A 202 27.68 8.65 0.94
CA GLU A 202 28.16 9.98 1.29
C GLU A 202 27.30 11.06 0.61
N GLY A 203 27.03 12.15 1.34
CA GLY A 203 26.21 13.26 0.84
C GLY A 203 24.82 12.80 0.41
N SER A 204 24.35 13.36 -0.70
CA SER A 204 23.11 12.96 -1.36
C SER A 204 23.41 12.15 -2.62
N GLN A 205 22.77 11.00 -2.77
CA GLN A 205 22.92 10.10 -3.91
C GLN A 205 21.56 9.69 -4.45
N THR A 206 21.44 9.54 -5.77
CA THR A 206 20.21 9.11 -6.43
C THR A 206 20.47 7.84 -7.23
N GLY A 207 19.67 6.81 -7.02
CA GLY A 207 19.84 5.52 -7.69
C GLY A 207 18.65 4.58 -7.49
N ARG A 208 18.80 3.35 -7.94
CA ARG A 208 17.85 2.27 -7.71
C ARG A 208 17.93 1.82 -6.26
N PHE A 209 16.81 1.84 -5.54
CA PHE A 209 16.77 1.44 -4.14
C PHE A 209 16.90 -0.07 -4.00
N ALA A 210 17.84 -0.51 -3.19
CA ALA A 210 17.98 -1.86 -2.69
C ALA A 210 18.11 -1.82 -1.17
N ALA A 211 17.69 -2.88 -0.50
CA ALA A 211 17.88 -2.98 0.93
C ALA A 211 18.09 -4.41 1.39
N PHE A 212 18.70 -4.53 2.57
CA PHE A 212 18.76 -5.74 3.35
C PHE A 212 18.06 -5.52 4.68
N ASP A 213 16.94 -6.21 4.88
CA ASP A 213 16.16 -6.15 6.12
C ASP A 213 16.73 -7.12 7.16
N LEU A 214 17.19 -6.58 8.29
CA LEU A 214 17.77 -7.36 9.39
C LEU A 214 16.71 -8.07 10.25
N LEU A 215 15.42 -7.75 10.07
CA LEU A 215 14.31 -8.39 10.80
C LEU A 215 13.71 -9.59 10.05
N ALA A 216 14.13 -9.85 8.82
CA ALA A 216 13.62 -10.99 8.04
C ALA A 216 14.22 -12.31 8.55
N GLU A 217 13.42 -13.10 9.28
CA GLU A 217 13.84 -14.41 9.80
C GLU A 217 13.34 -15.60 8.98
N THR A 218 12.24 -15.45 8.24
CA THR A 218 11.56 -16.56 7.53
C THR A 218 11.77 -16.55 6.02
N TYR A 219 12.51 -15.57 5.50
CA TYR A 219 12.81 -15.42 4.08
C TYR A 219 14.10 -14.59 3.90
N TRP A 220 14.61 -14.54 2.67
CA TRP A 220 15.78 -13.72 2.34
C TRP A 220 15.47 -12.23 2.47
N GLY A 221 16.18 -11.52 3.35
CA GLY A 221 15.96 -10.10 3.63
C GLY A 221 16.50 -9.12 2.60
N GLY A 222 17.23 -9.58 1.59
CA GLY A 222 17.83 -8.72 0.55
C GLY A 222 16.95 -8.58 -0.69
N PHE A 223 16.68 -7.36 -1.14
CA PHE A 223 15.88 -7.12 -2.35
C PHE A 223 16.34 -5.86 -3.08
N ILE A 224 16.16 -5.89 -4.40
CA ILE A 224 16.33 -4.73 -5.27
C ILE A 224 14.93 -4.31 -5.70
N SER A 225 14.55 -3.08 -5.37
CA SER A 225 13.26 -2.54 -5.78
C SER A 225 13.31 -2.01 -7.21
N GLY A 226 12.16 -1.74 -7.80
CA GLY A 226 12.08 -0.95 -9.03
C GLY A 226 11.99 0.56 -8.79
N ASP A 227 12.27 1.03 -7.57
CA ASP A 227 12.14 2.44 -7.21
C ASP A 227 13.46 3.17 -7.42
N LYS A 228 13.37 4.36 -8.00
CA LYS A 228 14.44 5.35 -8.04
C LYS A 228 14.19 6.34 -6.90
N VAL A 229 15.18 6.47 -6.02
CA VAL A 229 15.09 7.35 -4.86
C VAL A 229 16.37 8.16 -4.69
N THR A 230 16.27 9.27 -3.96
CA THR A 230 17.43 10.02 -3.49
C THR A 230 17.59 9.79 -1.98
N ILE A 231 18.76 9.31 -1.56
CA ILE A 231 19.11 9.15 -0.15
C ILE A 231 20.13 10.21 0.25
N HIS A 232 19.83 10.94 1.33
CA HIS A 232 20.79 11.78 2.05
C HIS A 232 21.39 10.95 3.19
N TRP A 233 22.70 10.75 3.14
CA TRP A 233 23.46 9.96 4.11
C TRP A 233 23.88 10.77 5.34
N ASP A 234 23.87 12.10 5.23
CA ASP A 234 24.14 13.00 6.33
C ASP A 234 23.04 12.88 7.40
N GLU A 235 23.44 12.81 8.68
CA GLU A 235 22.50 12.67 9.81
C GLU A 235 22.06 14.02 10.39
N ASP A 236 21.75 14.97 9.50
CA ASP A 236 21.55 16.39 9.79
C ASP A 236 20.10 16.87 9.57
N CYS A 237 19.14 15.95 9.48
CA CYS A 237 17.75 16.33 9.29
C CYS A 237 17.24 17.24 10.41
N ALA A 238 16.63 18.36 10.03
CA ALA A 238 16.06 19.33 10.96
C ALA A 238 14.93 18.77 11.86
N CYS A 239 14.37 17.60 11.52
CA CYS A 239 13.40 16.90 12.38
C CYS A 239 14.04 16.34 13.67
N GLY A 240 15.37 16.25 13.72
CA GLY A 240 16.14 15.72 14.85
C GLY A 240 16.39 14.20 14.79
N TRP A 241 15.75 13.47 13.88
CA TRP A 241 16.02 12.05 13.68
C TRP A 241 17.37 11.84 13.00
N LYS A 242 18.09 10.81 13.46
CA LYS A 242 19.40 10.40 12.96
C LYS A 242 19.28 9.24 11.98
N GLY A 243 20.28 9.11 11.12
CA GLY A 243 20.36 8.09 10.08
C GLY A 243 19.91 8.57 8.69
N PRO A 244 20.06 7.70 7.67
CA PRO A 244 19.79 8.05 6.28
C PRO A 244 18.32 8.36 6.05
N ARG A 245 18.07 9.29 5.13
CA ARG A 245 16.72 9.76 4.81
C ARG A 245 16.50 9.81 3.31
N VAL A 246 15.29 9.50 2.89
CA VAL A 246 14.88 9.47 1.48
C VAL A 246 14.03 10.71 1.18
N ASP A 247 14.26 11.32 0.02
CA ASP A 247 13.38 12.36 -0.53
C ASP A 247 11.94 11.85 -0.69
N PRO A 248 10.93 12.73 -0.60
CA PRO A 248 9.54 12.35 -0.80
C PRO A 248 9.22 11.96 -2.25
N GLU A 249 9.99 12.46 -3.23
CA GLU A 249 9.84 12.15 -4.65
C GLU A 249 10.44 10.77 -4.97
N ILE A 250 9.55 9.79 -5.17
CA ILE A 250 9.91 8.41 -5.52
C ILE A 250 9.33 8.09 -6.89
N ALA A 251 10.20 7.70 -7.82
CA ALA A 251 9.84 7.35 -9.19
C ALA A 251 10.11 5.86 -9.47
N ARG A 252 9.59 5.34 -10.58
CA ARG A 252 10.00 4.01 -11.06
C ARG A 252 11.26 4.12 -11.90
N PHE A 253 12.22 3.23 -11.64
CA PHE A 253 13.48 3.19 -12.37
C PHE A 253 13.26 2.88 -13.86
N SER A 254 12.31 1.99 -14.17
CA SER A 254 11.93 1.58 -15.54
C SER A 254 11.25 2.66 -16.38
N GLU A 255 10.41 3.50 -15.76
CA GLU A 255 9.68 4.58 -16.45
C GLU A 255 10.62 5.63 -17.06
N LEU A 256 11.84 5.75 -16.52
CA LEU A 256 12.85 6.71 -16.98
C LEU A 256 13.83 6.11 -18.01
N GLU A 257 14.03 4.80 -18.01
CA GLU A 257 14.96 4.08 -18.90
C GLU A 257 14.26 3.47 -20.14
N GLY A 258 12.92 3.54 -20.21
CA GLY A 258 12.15 2.99 -21.33
C GLY A 258 12.15 1.46 -21.40
N GLY A 259 12.59 0.78 -20.33
CA GLY A 259 12.64 -0.67 -20.22
C GLY A 259 11.48 -1.22 -19.40
N ASP A 260 10.92 -2.35 -19.82
CA ASP A 260 9.95 -3.13 -19.03
C ASP A 260 10.69 -3.81 -17.85
N ASP A 261 10.33 -3.48 -16.61
CA ASP A 261 10.94 -4.08 -15.40
C ASP A 261 10.46 -5.53 -15.31
N LYS A 262 11.14 -6.43 -16.03
CA LYS A 262 10.73 -7.84 -16.22
C LYS A 262 10.81 -8.69 -14.96
N ILE A 263 11.28 -8.14 -13.85
CA ILE A 263 11.27 -8.76 -12.52
C ILE A 263 10.51 -7.83 -11.56
N SER A 264 9.19 -7.86 -11.67
CA SER A 264 8.30 -7.23 -10.69
C SER A 264 7.97 -8.24 -9.59
N CYS A 265 8.47 -8.00 -8.36
CA CYS A 265 8.12 -8.78 -7.17
C CYS A 265 6.64 -8.61 -6.76
N SER A 266 5.93 -7.67 -7.40
CA SER A 266 4.48 -7.53 -7.27
C SER A 266 3.68 -8.52 -8.11
N GLY A 267 4.28 -9.47 -8.83
CA GLY A 267 3.54 -10.36 -9.73
C GLY A 267 2.23 -10.93 -9.17
N SER A 268 2.18 -11.32 -7.89
CA SER A 268 0.95 -11.83 -7.26
C SER A 268 -0.05 -10.74 -6.83
N VAL A 269 0.42 -9.57 -6.37
CA VAL A 269 -0.45 -8.44 -5.96
C VAL A 269 -0.94 -7.65 -7.17
N GLN A 270 -0.09 -7.51 -8.18
CA GLN A 270 -0.42 -6.97 -9.48
C GLN A 270 -1.39 -7.90 -10.20
N ALA A 271 -1.12 -9.21 -10.27
CA ALA A 271 -2.10 -10.16 -10.80
C ALA A 271 -3.42 -10.15 -10.00
N TYR A 272 -3.37 -9.98 -8.67
CA TYR A 272 -4.58 -9.81 -7.86
C TYR A 272 -5.31 -8.50 -8.19
N ASN A 273 -4.62 -7.36 -8.28
CA ASN A 273 -5.24 -6.08 -8.58
C ASN A 273 -5.78 -6.03 -10.02
N GLU A 274 -5.01 -6.53 -11.00
CA GLU A 274 -5.43 -6.69 -12.39
C GLU A 274 -6.62 -7.63 -12.50
N PHE A 275 -6.63 -8.72 -11.72
CA PHE A 275 -7.80 -9.59 -11.62
C PHE A 275 -9.01 -8.89 -11.03
N MET A 276 -8.86 -8.16 -9.92
CA MET A 276 -9.98 -7.42 -9.32
C MET A 276 -10.49 -6.32 -10.25
N GLU A 277 -9.61 -5.69 -11.04
CA GLU A 277 -9.96 -4.69 -12.04
C GLU A 277 -10.67 -5.31 -13.25
N TYR A 278 -10.15 -6.41 -13.81
CA TYR A 278 -10.82 -7.18 -14.87
C TYR A 278 -12.22 -7.61 -14.43
N VAL A 279 -12.33 -8.20 -13.25
CA VAL A 279 -13.60 -8.67 -12.70
C VAL A 279 -14.60 -7.52 -12.50
N SER A 280 -14.14 -6.31 -12.14
CA SER A 280 -15.02 -5.15 -12.01
C SER A 280 -15.60 -4.63 -13.35
N GLN A 281 -15.04 -5.05 -14.49
CA GLN A 281 -15.43 -4.60 -15.84
C GLN A 281 -16.40 -5.54 -16.57
N ILE A 282 -16.76 -6.68 -15.97
CA ILE A 282 -17.64 -7.72 -16.55
C ILE A 282 -18.79 -8.03 -15.60
#